data_AF-A0A7H1B2E2-F1
#
_entry.id   AF-A0A7H1B2E2-F1
#
_cell.length_a   1.000
_cell.length_b   1.000
_cell.length_c   1.000
_cell.angle_alpha   90.00
_cell.angle_beta   90.00
_cell.angle_gamma   90.00
#
_symmetry.space_group_name_H-M   'P 1'
#
loop_
_entity.id
_entity.type
_entity.pdbx_description
1 polymer ?
#
loop_
_entity_poly.entity_id
_entity_poly.type
_entity_poly.pdbx_seq_one_letter_code
_entity_poly.pdbx_strand_id
1 'polypeptide(L)'
;MITQHGPARHEGDLEAHLTVDAGDESAVGRLADWAAAHGLGFTHIVLARGHHPSQPMVTLRGHGRADAWLRTTVAETAAALAHAGFPVLRTKAETTPWASGVPQTDAEARLAPSHLHFEHHVKLLLPAEADLDALAARVVTHGAHLSRNARRIRPDGMQERFVTQRCHAVGASTAHRRLEALLAELPDAQVAETEREYVFHDTHLDLDAGWLTGTPEVAHAVRTSGARGTARQATTGRPPATKRPNPSAHDTPAPERSPA
;
A
#
# COMPACT_ATOMS: atom_id res chain seq x y z
N MET A 1 -10.50 -21.42 20.90
CA MET A 1 -9.32 -20.61 21.29
C MET A 1 -8.95 -19.75 20.09
N ILE A 2 -9.24 -18.46 20.16
CA ILE A 2 -8.96 -17.50 19.09
C ILE A 2 -7.50 -17.11 19.27
N THR A 3 -6.65 -17.47 18.30
CA THR A 3 -5.27 -17.03 18.24
C THR A 3 -5.26 -15.50 18.11
N GLN A 4 -4.85 -14.82 19.18
CA GLN A 4 -4.40 -13.43 19.09
C GLN A 4 -3.35 -13.39 17.99
N HIS A 5 -3.63 -12.64 16.92
CA HIS A 5 -2.66 -12.41 15.85
C HIS A 5 -1.50 -11.62 16.47
N GLY A 6 -0.38 -12.32 16.68
CA GLY A 6 0.81 -11.74 17.28
C GLY A 6 1.30 -10.50 16.52
N PRO A 7 2.08 -9.61 17.16
CA PRO A 7 2.49 -8.36 16.57
C PRO A 7 3.27 -8.59 15.27
N ALA A 8 3.07 -7.68 14.32
CA ALA A 8 3.73 -7.55 13.02
C ALA A 8 5.10 -8.25 12.95
N ARG A 9 5.17 -9.41 12.27
CA ARG A 9 6.40 -10.16 12.01
C ARG A 9 7.13 -9.61 10.78
N HIS A 10 7.31 -8.30 10.74
CA HIS A 10 8.03 -7.63 9.65
C HIS A 10 9.39 -7.18 10.14
N GLU A 11 10.38 -7.31 9.25
CA GLU A 11 11.75 -6.93 9.51
C GLU A 11 12.36 -6.34 8.23
N GLY A 12 13.07 -5.22 8.39
CA GLY A 12 13.66 -4.47 7.29
C GLY A 12 13.54 -2.97 7.53
N ASP A 13 13.48 -2.19 6.45
CA ASP A 13 13.23 -0.75 6.52
C ASP A 13 11.77 -0.49 6.89
N LEU A 14 11.57 0.48 7.78
CA LEU A 14 10.30 0.84 8.37
C LEU A 14 10.08 2.34 8.24
N GLU A 15 8.87 2.73 7.88
CA GLU A 15 8.42 4.12 7.89
C GLU A 15 7.11 4.21 8.69
N ALA A 16 6.90 5.34 9.36
CA ALA A 16 5.65 5.60 10.08
C ALA A 16 5.26 7.05 9.93
N HIS A 17 3.97 7.26 9.72
CA HIS A 17 3.34 8.57 9.64
C HIS A 17 2.39 8.74 10.82
N LEU A 18 2.67 9.76 11.63
CA LEU A 18 1.84 10.20 12.73
C LEU A 18 0.98 11.37 12.26
N THR A 19 -0.27 11.11 11.92
CA THR A 19 -1.25 12.16 11.60
C THR A 19 -1.69 12.81 12.89
N VAL A 20 -1.64 14.15 12.96
CA VAL A 20 -1.98 14.90 14.18
C VAL A 20 -3.15 15.84 13.95
N ASP A 21 -3.85 16.14 15.04
CA ASP A 21 -4.82 17.23 15.05
C ASP A 21 -4.09 18.55 15.21
N ALA A 22 -3.88 19.26 14.10
CA ALA A 22 -3.26 20.57 14.15
C ALA A 22 -4.29 21.69 14.40
N GLY A 23 -5.61 21.47 14.33
CA GLY A 23 -6.60 22.53 14.52
C GLY A 23 -6.63 23.62 13.43
N ASP A 24 -5.55 24.39 13.24
CA ASP A 24 -5.43 25.48 12.26
C ASP A 24 -4.07 25.52 11.52
N GLU A 25 -3.95 26.38 10.50
CA GLU A 25 -2.74 26.53 9.68
C GLU A 25 -1.52 27.01 10.47
N SER A 26 -1.71 27.84 11.51
CA SER A 26 -0.59 28.29 12.35
C SER A 26 0.02 27.13 13.11
N ALA A 27 -0.83 26.24 13.62
CA ALA A 27 -0.41 25.03 14.31
C ALA A 27 0.22 23.99 13.37
N VAL A 28 -0.24 23.89 12.11
CA VAL A 28 0.46 23.11 11.07
C VAL A 28 1.90 23.61 10.89
N GLY A 29 2.10 24.94 10.83
CA GLY A 29 3.43 25.55 10.77
C GLY A 29 4.29 25.21 12.00
N ARG A 30 3.74 25.36 13.21
CA ARG A 30 4.47 25.01 14.46
C ARG A 30 4.84 23.54 14.53
N LEU A 31 3.99 22.65 14.02
CA LEU A 31 4.26 21.23 13.95
C LEU A 31 5.39 20.92 12.96
N ALA A 32 5.43 21.60 11.81
CA ALA A 32 6.51 21.46 10.84
C ALA A 32 7.87 21.88 11.46
N ASP A 33 7.89 23.01 12.17
CA ASP A 33 9.07 23.48 12.90
C ASP A 33 9.48 22.49 14.00
N TRP A 34 8.50 21.95 14.74
CA TRP A 34 8.74 20.92 15.75
C TRP A 34 9.38 19.66 15.12
N ALA A 35 8.83 19.16 14.01
CA ALA A 35 9.38 17.99 13.32
C ALA A 35 10.82 18.25 12.86
N ALA A 36 11.08 19.41 12.26
CA ALA A 36 12.42 19.81 11.82
C ALA A 36 13.42 19.89 12.98
N ALA A 37 13.03 20.47 14.12
CA ALA A 37 13.88 20.57 15.31
C ALA A 37 14.25 19.19 15.91
N HIS A 38 13.45 18.16 15.63
CA HIS A 38 13.69 16.79 16.06
C HIS A 38 14.29 15.90 14.96
N GLY A 39 14.63 16.47 13.80
CA GLY A 39 15.18 15.72 12.67
C GLY A 39 14.19 14.76 12.00
N LEU A 40 12.89 15.00 12.15
CA LEU A 40 11.81 14.18 11.60
C LEU A 40 11.29 14.77 10.28
N GLY A 41 10.74 13.90 9.45
CA GLY A 41 10.05 14.34 8.23
C GLY A 41 8.71 14.99 8.54
N PHE A 42 8.28 15.92 7.68
CA PHE A 42 6.96 16.52 7.75
C PHE A 42 6.30 16.52 6.36
N THR A 43 5.04 16.12 6.29
CA THR A 43 4.22 16.22 5.08
C THR A 43 2.81 16.65 5.46
N HIS A 44 2.23 17.57 4.69
CA HIS A 44 0.83 17.99 4.84
C HIS A 44 0.06 17.68 3.57
N ILE A 45 -0.82 16.67 3.66
CA ILE A 45 -1.68 16.28 2.55
C ILE A 45 -3.06 16.89 2.79
N VAL A 46 -3.62 17.50 1.73
CA VAL A 46 -5.01 17.92 1.69
C VAL A 46 -5.75 17.06 0.67
N LEU A 47 -6.74 16.31 1.13
CA LEU A 47 -7.60 15.48 0.30
C LEU A 47 -8.65 16.32 -0.42
N ALA A 48 -9.09 15.86 -1.59
CA ALA A 48 -10.11 16.54 -2.38
C ALA A 48 -11.49 16.52 -1.70
N ARG A 49 -11.73 15.47 -0.92
CA ARG A 49 -12.98 15.15 -0.20
C ARG A 49 -12.65 14.23 0.98
N GLY A 50 -13.63 13.99 1.84
CA GLY A 50 -13.51 13.15 3.03
C GLY A 50 -13.81 13.93 4.30
N HIS A 51 -14.03 13.21 5.40
CA HIS A 51 -14.36 13.84 6.69
C HIS A 51 -13.16 14.54 7.34
N HIS A 52 -11.94 14.06 7.05
CA HIS A 52 -10.69 14.62 7.56
C HIS A 52 -9.75 14.98 6.39
N PRO A 53 -10.08 16.06 5.64
CA PRO A 53 -9.35 16.38 4.42
C PRO A 53 -7.95 16.93 4.69
N SER A 54 -7.69 17.56 5.85
CA SER A 54 -6.37 18.06 6.22
C SER A 54 -5.64 17.01 7.05
N GLN A 55 -4.49 16.54 6.58
CA GLN A 55 -3.70 15.50 7.23
C GLN A 55 -2.22 15.94 7.36
N PRO A 56 -1.89 16.74 8.38
CA PRO A 56 -0.51 17.03 8.72
C PRO A 56 0.11 15.82 9.42
N MET A 57 1.27 15.38 8.92
CA MET A 57 1.90 14.13 9.33
C MET A 57 3.38 14.33 9.65
N VAL A 58 3.80 13.79 10.79
CA VAL A 58 5.22 13.62 11.15
C VAL A 58 5.68 12.23 10.71
N THR A 59 6.80 12.18 10.01
CA THR A 59 7.34 10.96 9.40
C THR A 59 8.60 10.51 10.13
N LEU A 60 8.62 9.23 10.51
CA LEU A 60 9.74 8.56 11.15
C LEU A 60 10.26 7.46 10.25
N ARG A 61 11.58 7.26 10.25
CA ARG A 61 12.21 6.11 9.61
C ARG A 61 12.96 5.26 10.62
N GLY A 62 12.98 3.97 10.38
CA GLY A 62 13.64 2.99 11.23
C GLY A 62 14.07 1.77 10.44
N HIS A 63 14.79 0.88 11.12
CA HIS A 63 15.20 -0.41 10.56
C HIS A 63 15.15 -1.49 11.65
N GLY A 64 14.85 -2.72 11.26
CA GLY A 64 14.83 -3.89 12.13
C GLY A 64 13.42 -4.40 12.37
N ARG A 65 13.15 -4.90 13.57
CA ARG A 65 11.87 -5.56 13.90
C ARG A 65 10.74 -4.57 14.12
N ALA A 66 9.70 -4.66 13.29
CA ALA A 66 8.53 -3.79 13.32
C ALA A 66 7.86 -3.72 14.70
N ASP A 67 7.74 -4.87 15.37
CA ASP A 67 7.07 -4.95 16.67
C ASP A 67 7.81 -4.19 17.78
N ALA A 68 9.15 -4.26 17.79
CA ALA A 68 9.98 -3.54 18.73
C ALA A 68 9.95 -2.04 18.43
N TRP A 69 10.14 -1.67 17.16
CA TRP A 69 10.18 -0.27 16.71
C TRP A 69 8.87 0.48 16.97
N LEU A 70 7.72 -0.17 16.77
CA LEU A 70 6.41 0.41 17.11
C LEU A 70 6.26 0.69 18.61
N ARG A 71 6.71 -0.24 19.47
CA ARG A 71 6.54 -0.13 20.93
C ARG A 71 7.52 0.85 21.58
N THR A 72 8.64 1.16 20.92
CA THR A 72 9.65 2.09 21.42
C THR A 72 9.57 3.40 20.65
N THR A 73 10.28 3.52 19.55
CA THR A 73 10.52 4.78 18.82
C THR A 73 9.23 5.47 18.39
N VAL A 74 8.28 4.72 17.83
CA VAL A 74 7.01 5.32 17.36
C VAL A 74 6.15 5.77 18.56
N ALA A 75 6.06 4.94 19.61
CA ALA A 75 5.30 5.28 20.82
C ALA A 75 5.90 6.47 21.59
N GLU A 76 7.23 6.52 21.72
CA GLU A 76 7.95 7.63 22.35
C GLU A 76 7.75 8.94 21.59
N THR A 77 7.79 8.89 20.25
CA THR A 77 7.57 10.08 19.43
C THR A 77 6.12 10.55 19.48
N ALA A 78 5.15 9.62 19.47
CA ALA A 78 3.75 9.97 19.65
C ALA A 78 3.48 10.62 21.01
N ALA A 79 4.14 10.14 22.08
CA ALA A 79 4.06 10.75 23.41
C ALA A 79 4.71 12.14 23.44
N ALA A 80 5.86 12.32 22.78
CA ALA A 80 6.54 13.61 22.67
C ALA A 80 5.69 14.66 21.91
N LEU A 81 5.04 14.25 20.81
CA LEU A 81 4.08 15.08 20.07
C LEU A 81 2.91 15.51 20.96
N ALA A 82 2.31 14.56 21.68
CA ALA A 82 1.21 14.86 22.60
C ALA A 82 1.64 15.83 23.71
N HIS A 83 2.84 15.66 24.27
CA HIS A 83 3.39 16.57 25.27
C HIS A 83 3.65 17.99 24.71
N ALA A 84 4.01 18.09 23.43
CA ALA A 84 4.17 19.34 22.72
C ALA A 84 2.84 20.00 22.29
N GLY A 85 1.69 19.39 22.63
CA GLY A 85 0.37 19.90 22.29
C GLY A 85 -0.16 19.47 20.92
N PHE A 86 0.44 18.45 20.31
CA PHE A 86 0.03 17.88 19.03
C PHE A 86 -0.49 16.44 19.22
N PRO A 87 -1.76 16.24 19.58
CA PRO A 87 -2.29 14.88 19.77
C PRO A 87 -2.30 14.11 18.45
N VAL A 88 -1.81 12.87 18.49
CA VAL A 88 -1.79 11.95 17.34
C VAL A 88 -3.17 11.33 17.16
N LEU A 89 -3.73 11.49 15.96
CA LEU A 89 -5.03 10.92 15.55
C LEU A 89 -4.90 9.55 14.88
N ARG A 90 -3.75 9.30 14.23
CA ARG A 90 -3.44 8.05 13.54
C ARG A 90 -1.93 7.83 13.49
N THR A 91 -1.55 6.62 13.86
CA THR A 91 -0.28 6.00 13.49
C THR A 91 -0.52 5.04 12.33
N LYS A 92 0.10 5.32 11.18
CA LYS A 92 0.25 4.38 10.06
C LYS A 92 1.71 3.98 9.98
N ALA A 93 2.01 2.68 9.89
CA ALA A 93 3.38 2.19 9.71
C ALA A 93 3.47 1.19 8.56
N GLU A 94 4.56 1.34 7.81
CA GLU A 94 4.79 0.78 6.49
C GLU A 94 6.18 0.18 6.40
N THR A 95 6.32 -0.82 5.54
CA THR A 95 7.60 -1.43 5.20
C THR A 95 7.67 -1.67 3.71
N THR A 96 8.85 -1.98 3.21
CA THR A 96 9.04 -2.36 1.81
C THR A 96 8.24 -3.61 1.44
N PRO A 97 7.74 -3.74 0.20
CA PRO A 97 6.84 -4.83 -0.20
C PRO A 97 7.55 -6.19 -0.32
N TRP A 98 8.89 -6.22 -0.21
CA TRP A 98 9.72 -7.42 -0.18
C TRP A 98 10.24 -7.76 1.23
N ALA A 99 9.81 -7.01 2.26
CA ALA A 99 10.18 -7.30 3.64
C ALA A 99 9.65 -8.68 4.09
N SER A 100 10.34 -9.26 5.07
CA SER A 100 9.90 -10.53 5.66
C SER A 100 8.48 -10.42 6.20
N GLY A 101 7.67 -11.46 6.01
CA GLY A 101 6.28 -11.50 6.46
C GLY A 101 5.26 -10.75 5.60
N VAL A 102 5.69 -10.02 4.56
CA VAL A 102 4.78 -9.36 3.61
C VAL A 102 4.13 -10.40 2.67
N PRO A 103 2.80 -10.42 2.49
CA PRO A 103 2.12 -11.39 1.62
C PRO A 103 2.58 -11.32 0.16
N GLN A 104 3.10 -12.43 -0.38
CA GLN A 104 3.57 -12.49 -1.76
C GLN A 104 2.45 -12.87 -2.73
N THR A 105 1.47 -13.64 -2.26
CA THR A 105 0.32 -14.12 -3.03
C THR A 105 -1.01 -13.58 -2.52
N ASP A 106 -2.04 -13.55 -3.38
CA ASP A 106 -3.39 -13.14 -2.98
C ASP A 106 -4.00 -14.09 -1.95
N ALA A 107 -3.59 -15.37 -1.93
CA ALA A 107 -4.04 -16.33 -0.94
C ALA A 107 -3.52 -15.98 0.46
N GLU A 108 -2.24 -15.62 0.57
CA GLU A 108 -1.65 -15.13 1.82
C GLU A 108 -2.29 -13.81 2.25
N ALA A 109 -2.50 -12.88 1.32
CA ALA A 109 -3.08 -11.57 1.63
C ALA A 109 -4.52 -11.67 2.14
N ARG A 110 -5.31 -12.65 1.67
CA ARG A 110 -6.66 -12.91 2.18
C ARG A 110 -6.70 -13.45 3.61
N LEU A 111 -5.59 -14.00 4.10
CA LEU A 111 -5.46 -14.45 5.49
C LEU A 111 -4.99 -13.32 6.42
N ALA A 112 -4.46 -12.23 5.87
CA ALA A 112 -4.06 -11.07 6.65
C ALA A 112 -5.28 -10.27 7.14
N PRO A 113 -5.16 -9.54 8.27
CA PRO A 113 -6.18 -8.59 8.68
C PRO A 113 -6.51 -7.59 7.57
N SER A 114 -7.80 -7.27 7.39
CA SER A 114 -8.29 -6.46 6.27
C SER A 114 -7.77 -5.03 6.22
N HIS A 115 -7.25 -4.52 7.35
CA HIS A 115 -6.64 -3.20 7.43
C HIS A 115 -5.22 -3.14 6.85
N LEU A 116 -4.58 -4.30 6.64
CA LEU A 116 -3.27 -4.37 6.01
C LEU A 116 -3.42 -4.40 4.48
N HIS A 117 -2.57 -3.68 3.80
CA HIS A 117 -2.67 -3.51 2.36
C HIS A 117 -1.36 -3.02 1.75
N PHE A 118 -1.21 -3.23 0.44
CA PHE A 118 -0.18 -2.54 -0.31
C PHE A 118 -0.63 -1.11 -0.62
N GLU A 119 0.29 -0.16 -0.48
CA GLU A 119 0.09 1.24 -0.87
C GLU A 119 1.19 1.62 -1.87
N HIS A 120 0.82 2.40 -2.88
CA HIS A 120 1.77 2.96 -3.84
C HIS A 120 1.60 4.47 -3.90
N HIS A 121 2.72 5.19 -3.89
CA HIS A 121 2.75 6.64 -4.06
C HIS A 121 3.45 6.98 -5.37
N VAL A 122 2.69 7.50 -6.33
CA VAL A 122 3.23 7.99 -7.60
C VAL A 122 3.31 9.51 -7.53
N LYS A 123 4.53 10.05 -7.55
CA LYS A 123 4.78 11.49 -7.57
C LYS A 123 4.80 11.98 -9.01
N LEU A 124 3.87 12.86 -9.35
CA LEU A 124 3.74 13.47 -10.65
C LEU A 124 4.27 14.90 -10.63
N LEU A 125 4.86 15.32 -11.76
CA LEU A 125 5.14 16.71 -12.07
C LEU A 125 4.14 17.17 -13.12
N LEU A 126 3.27 18.09 -12.71
CA LEU A 126 2.20 18.61 -13.55
C LEU A 126 2.40 20.10 -13.79
N PRO A 127 2.08 20.63 -14.98
CA PRO A 127 1.98 22.07 -15.19
C PRO A 127 0.84 22.66 -14.33
N ALA A 128 0.87 23.97 -14.10
CA ALA A 128 -0.13 24.62 -13.26
C ALA A 128 -1.56 24.53 -13.83
N GLU A 129 -1.66 24.41 -15.16
CA GLU A 129 -2.89 24.36 -15.95
C GLU A 129 -3.37 22.93 -16.21
N ALA A 130 -2.75 21.92 -15.60
CA ALA A 130 -3.16 20.52 -15.77
C ALA A 130 -4.63 20.30 -15.39
N ASP A 131 -5.36 19.53 -16.19
CA ASP A 131 -6.73 19.12 -15.89
C ASP A 131 -6.74 18.06 -14.78
N LEU A 132 -6.80 18.54 -13.53
CA LEU A 132 -6.75 17.70 -12.34
C LEU A 132 -8.01 16.85 -12.17
N ASP A 133 -9.16 17.32 -12.66
CA ASP A 133 -10.42 16.58 -12.55
C ASP A 133 -10.44 15.40 -13.52
N ALA A 134 -10.00 15.59 -14.76
CA ALA A 134 -9.81 14.50 -15.71
C ALA A 134 -8.77 13.50 -15.21
N LEU A 135 -7.65 13.96 -14.63
CA LEU A 135 -6.66 13.08 -14.03
C LEU A 135 -7.24 12.27 -12.86
N ALA A 136 -7.95 12.93 -11.93
CA ALA A 136 -8.60 12.27 -10.81
C ALA A 136 -9.61 11.21 -11.26
N ALA A 137 -10.40 11.49 -12.29
CA ALA A 137 -11.38 10.57 -12.87
C ALA A 137 -10.73 9.33 -13.52
N ARG A 138 -9.53 9.47 -14.10
CA ARG A 138 -8.77 8.31 -14.62
C ARG A 138 -8.25 7.44 -13.48
N VAL A 139 -7.51 8.02 -12.54
CA VAL A 139 -6.81 7.25 -11.50
C VAL A 139 -7.74 6.53 -10.53
N VAL A 140 -8.95 7.05 -10.28
CA VAL A 140 -9.93 6.40 -9.39
C VAL A 140 -10.37 5.03 -9.89
N THR A 141 -10.37 4.80 -11.20
CA THR A 141 -10.70 3.48 -11.78
C THR A 141 -9.66 2.40 -11.43
N HIS A 142 -8.46 2.82 -10.99
CA HIS A 142 -7.39 1.95 -10.53
C HIS A 142 -7.32 1.85 -9.00
N GLY A 143 -8.35 2.32 -8.28
CA GLY A 143 -8.31 2.38 -6.82
C GLY A 143 -7.25 3.36 -6.30
N ALA A 144 -6.97 4.41 -7.08
CA ALA A 144 -5.99 5.43 -6.77
C ALA A 144 -6.60 6.83 -6.68
N HIS A 145 -5.96 7.71 -5.93
CA HIS A 145 -6.50 9.03 -5.60
C HIS A 145 -5.44 10.11 -5.76
N LEU A 146 -5.79 11.17 -6.50
CA LEU A 146 -4.96 12.36 -6.66
C LEU A 146 -5.07 13.27 -5.44
N SER A 147 -3.94 13.83 -4.99
CA SER A 147 -3.89 14.85 -3.94
C SER A 147 -4.52 16.18 -4.41
N ARG A 148 -5.28 16.85 -3.53
CA ARG A 148 -5.92 18.13 -3.87
C ARG A 148 -4.91 19.26 -3.90
N ASN A 149 -4.01 19.30 -2.93
CA ASN A 149 -2.90 20.25 -2.92
C ASN A 149 -1.72 19.72 -3.74
N ALA A 150 -0.95 20.66 -4.29
CA ALA A 150 0.43 20.38 -4.67
C ALA A 150 1.24 20.23 -3.39
N ARG A 151 2.03 19.15 -3.29
CA ARG A 151 2.99 18.96 -2.19
C ARG A 151 4.05 20.07 -2.21
N ARG A 152 4.44 20.47 -3.41
CA ARG A 152 5.42 21.53 -3.67
C ARG A 152 5.12 22.17 -5.01
N ILE A 153 5.26 23.48 -5.10
CA ILE A 153 5.35 24.21 -6.36
C ILE A 153 6.82 24.53 -6.58
N ARG A 154 7.37 24.15 -7.73
CA ARG A 154 8.76 24.34 -8.10
C ARG A 154 8.99 25.75 -8.65
N PRO A 155 10.24 26.25 -8.69
CA PRO A 155 10.56 27.57 -9.25
C PRO A 155 10.17 27.77 -10.72
N ASP A 156 10.07 26.67 -11.48
CA ASP A 156 9.62 26.66 -12.88
C ASP A 156 8.09 26.63 -13.04
N GLY A 157 7.33 26.70 -11.94
CA GLY A 157 5.87 26.66 -11.93
C GLY A 157 5.27 25.25 -11.94
N MET A 158 6.10 24.19 -12.06
CA MET A 158 5.62 22.81 -12.02
C MET A 158 5.15 22.42 -10.61
N GLN A 159 4.08 21.63 -10.55
CA GLN A 159 3.46 21.16 -9.32
C GLN A 159 3.82 19.70 -9.07
N GLU A 160 4.40 19.42 -7.90
CA GLU A 160 4.53 18.05 -7.37
C GLU A 160 3.20 17.63 -6.75
N ARG A 161 2.58 16.58 -7.29
CA ARG A 161 1.32 16.01 -6.79
C ARG A 161 1.45 14.50 -6.61
N PHE A 162 0.68 13.95 -5.69
CA PHE A 162 0.69 12.51 -5.44
C PHE A 162 -0.56 11.85 -5.99
N VAL A 163 -0.38 10.67 -6.57
CA VAL A 163 -1.42 9.68 -6.79
C VAL A 163 -1.15 8.51 -5.84
N THR A 164 -2.06 8.28 -4.89
CA THR A 164 -1.94 7.19 -3.91
C THR A 164 -2.88 6.06 -4.31
N GLN A 165 -2.35 4.84 -4.51
CA GLN A 165 -3.11 3.63 -4.83
C GLN A 165 -3.10 2.67 -3.65
N ARG A 166 -4.27 2.15 -3.27
CA ARG A 166 -4.37 1.12 -2.22
C ARG A 166 -4.87 -0.20 -2.77
N CYS A 167 -4.19 -1.26 -2.36
CA CYS A 167 -4.38 -2.61 -2.86
C CYS A 167 -4.67 -3.56 -1.68
N HIS A 168 -5.94 -3.66 -1.31
CA HIS A 168 -6.40 -4.59 -0.26
C HIS A 168 -6.54 -6.03 -0.77
N ALA A 169 -6.34 -6.99 0.14
CA ALA A 169 -6.59 -8.43 -0.06
C ALA A 169 -5.88 -9.06 -1.29
N VAL A 170 -4.76 -8.48 -1.71
CA VAL A 170 -3.91 -8.97 -2.80
C VAL A 170 -2.46 -9.06 -2.36
N GLY A 171 -1.71 -9.99 -2.94
CA GLY A 171 -0.29 -10.16 -2.67
C GLY A 171 0.57 -9.20 -3.50
N ALA A 172 1.86 -9.14 -3.16
CA ALA A 172 2.84 -8.24 -3.78
C ALA A 172 2.84 -8.29 -5.32
N SER A 173 2.73 -9.50 -5.90
CA SER A 173 2.72 -9.67 -7.36
C SER A 173 1.49 -9.02 -8.03
N THR A 174 0.32 -9.10 -7.39
CA THR A 174 -0.91 -8.50 -7.91
C THR A 174 -0.94 -7.00 -7.66
N ALA A 175 -0.47 -6.54 -6.50
CA ALA A 175 -0.30 -5.12 -6.20
C ALA A 175 0.61 -4.46 -7.25
N HIS A 176 1.75 -5.07 -7.56
CA HIS A 176 2.65 -4.57 -8.60
C HIS A 176 1.98 -4.48 -9.98
N ARG A 177 1.24 -5.51 -10.42
CA ARG A 177 0.50 -5.42 -11.70
C ARG A 177 -0.54 -4.29 -11.71
N ARG A 178 -1.18 -4.00 -10.58
CA ARG A 178 -2.13 -2.88 -10.45
C ARG A 178 -1.43 -1.52 -10.53
N LEU A 179 -0.21 -1.43 -10.02
CA LEU A 179 0.63 -0.24 -10.19
C LEU A 179 1.02 -0.04 -11.66
N GLU A 180 1.49 -1.09 -12.34
CA GLU A 180 1.83 -1.00 -13.77
C GLU A 180 0.63 -0.56 -14.62
N ALA A 181 -0.56 -1.10 -14.32
CA ALA A 181 -1.80 -0.68 -14.97
C ALA A 181 -2.14 0.80 -14.69
N LEU A 182 -1.90 1.30 -13.47
CA LEU A 182 -2.08 2.71 -13.14
C LEU A 182 -1.08 3.60 -13.89
N LEU A 183 0.20 3.21 -13.93
CA LEU A 183 1.24 3.98 -14.61
C LEU A 183 1.00 4.08 -16.12
N ALA A 184 0.43 3.04 -16.73
CA ALA A 184 0.05 3.04 -18.13
C ALA A 184 -1.03 4.09 -18.48
N GLU A 185 -1.87 4.49 -17.50
CA GLU A 185 -2.89 5.54 -17.67
C GLU A 185 -2.36 6.97 -17.43
N LEU A 186 -1.06 7.12 -17.14
CA LEU A 186 -0.40 8.39 -16.87
C LEU A 186 0.61 8.80 -17.96
N PRO A 187 0.39 8.56 -19.28
CA PRO A 187 1.43 8.78 -20.29
C PRO A 187 1.81 10.25 -20.46
N ASP A 188 0.89 11.17 -20.16
CA ASP A 188 1.10 12.61 -20.32
C ASP A 188 1.68 13.28 -19.06
N ALA A 189 1.81 12.54 -17.96
CA ALA A 189 2.34 13.05 -16.70
C ALA A 189 3.78 12.57 -16.51
N GLN A 190 4.69 13.50 -16.24
CA GLN A 190 6.04 13.12 -15.84
C GLN A 190 6.01 12.50 -14.44
N VAL A 191 6.26 11.21 -14.35
CA VAL A 191 6.46 10.50 -13.08
C VAL A 191 7.86 10.82 -12.57
N ALA A 192 7.94 11.56 -11.46
CA ALA A 192 9.22 11.88 -10.82
C ALA A 192 9.71 10.77 -9.90
N GLU A 193 8.79 10.05 -9.26
CA GLU A 193 9.10 9.02 -8.27
C GLU A 193 7.93 8.06 -8.11
N THR A 194 8.23 6.81 -7.77
CA THR A 194 7.23 5.81 -7.41
C THR A 194 7.72 5.03 -6.20
N GLU A 195 6.97 5.11 -5.11
CA GLU A 195 7.19 4.35 -3.89
C GLU A 195 6.17 3.22 -3.81
N ARG A 196 6.60 2.08 -3.28
CA ARG A 196 5.76 0.89 -3.07
C ARG A 196 5.99 0.43 -1.65
N GLU A 197 4.90 0.22 -0.92
CA GLU A 197 4.95 -0.06 0.50
C GLU A 197 3.85 -1.06 0.89
N TYR A 198 4.02 -1.66 2.05
CA TYR A 198 3.03 -2.50 2.70
C TYR A 198 2.71 -1.93 4.07
N VAL A 199 1.45 -1.53 4.25
CA VAL A 199 0.91 -1.07 5.53
C VAL A 199 0.74 -2.27 6.44
N PHE A 200 1.54 -2.33 7.50
CA PHE A 200 1.48 -3.40 8.49
C PHE A 200 0.86 -2.98 9.83
N HIS A 201 0.63 -1.68 10.02
CA HIS A 201 -0.03 -1.15 11.20
C HIS A 201 -0.80 0.13 10.84
N ASP A 202 -2.06 0.19 11.24
CA ASP A 202 -2.89 1.38 11.09
C ASP A 202 -3.92 1.44 12.22
N THR A 203 -3.89 2.53 12.98
CA THR A 203 -4.74 2.72 14.16
C THR A 203 -6.10 3.33 13.83
N HIS A 204 -6.26 3.98 12.66
CA HIS A 204 -7.46 4.76 12.38
C HIS A 204 -7.72 4.92 10.87
N LEU A 205 -8.16 3.83 10.23
CA LEU A 205 -8.54 3.83 8.82
C LEU A 205 -9.69 4.79 8.49
N ASP A 206 -10.58 5.06 9.46
CA ASP A 206 -11.75 5.93 9.25
C ASP A 206 -11.38 7.39 8.99
N LEU A 207 -10.13 7.82 9.21
CA LEU A 207 -9.66 9.13 8.73
C LEU A 207 -9.75 9.25 7.20
N ASP A 208 -9.80 8.13 6.49
CA ASP A 208 -9.96 8.06 5.04
C ASP A 208 -11.45 7.96 4.63
N ALA A 209 -12.38 8.01 5.59
CA ALA A 209 -13.81 7.93 5.31
C ALA A 209 -14.27 9.10 4.41
N GLY A 210 -15.03 8.77 3.38
CA GLY A 210 -15.48 9.71 2.35
C GLY A 210 -14.41 10.10 1.33
N TRP A 211 -13.17 9.62 1.48
CA TRP A 211 -12.12 9.76 0.47
C TRP A 211 -12.22 8.65 -0.59
N LEU A 212 -12.24 7.39 -0.14
CA LEU A 212 -12.46 6.21 -0.97
C LEU A 212 -13.96 6.05 -1.27
N THR A 213 -14.36 6.22 -2.53
CA THR A 213 -15.71 5.87 -3.00
C THR A 213 -15.60 4.58 -3.79
N GLY A 214 -16.10 3.47 -3.21
CA GLY A 214 -16.04 2.14 -3.80
C GLY A 214 -15.55 1.12 -2.79
N THR A 215 -16.48 0.51 -2.06
CA THR A 215 -16.22 -0.78 -1.42
C THR A 215 -15.78 -1.76 -2.53
N PRO A 216 -14.74 -2.61 -2.36
CA PRO A 216 -14.45 -3.63 -3.35
C PRO A 216 -15.71 -4.48 -3.51
N GLU A 217 -16.31 -4.40 -4.69
CA GLU A 217 -17.44 -5.26 -5.04
C GLU A 217 -16.89 -6.69 -5.01
N VAL A 218 -17.28 -7.44 -3.97
CA VAL A 218 -17.09 -8.87 -3.94
C VAL A 218 -17.90 -9.39 -5.11
N ALA A 219 -17.22 -9.71 -6.22
CA ALA A 219 -17.85 -10.20 -7.43
C ALA A 219 -18.71 -11.42 -7.09
N HIS A 220 -20.01 -11.19 -6.93
CA HIS A 220 -20.98 -12.23 -6.64
C HIS A 220 -21.23 -12.98 -7.94
N ALA A 221 -21.14 -14.31 -7.85
CA ALA A 221 -21.17 -15.26 -8.95
C ALA A 221 -22.14 -14.89 -10.08
N VAL A 222 -21.64 -14.97 -11.31
CA VAL A 222 -22.44 -14.95 -12.54
C VAL A 222 -23.53 -16.02 -12.43
N ARG A 223 -24.77 -15.57 -12.25
CA ARG A 223 -25.97 -16.38 -12.52
C ARG A 223 -26.09 -16.49 -14.04
N THR A 224 -25.72 -17.63 -14.59
CA THR A 224 -26.07 -17.99 -15.97
C THR A 224 -27.57 -18.29 -16.02
N SER A 225 -28.36 -17.31 -16.49
CA SER A 225 -29.72 -17.55 -16.93
C SER A 225 -29.75 -18.00 -18.39
N GLY A 226 -30.12 -19.26 -18.61
CA GLY A 226 -31.05 -19.65 -19.67
C GLY A 226 -30.47 -20.09 -21.01
N ALA A 227 -30.61 -21.40 -21.30
CA ALA A 227 -31.19 -21.85 -22.56
C ALA A 227 -31.74 -23.28 -22.40
N ARG A 228 -33.06 -23.43 -22.61
CA ARG A 228 -33.70 -24.72 -22.88
C ARG A 228 -33.31 -25.15 -24.30
N GLY A 229 -32.87 -26.39 -24.45
CA GLY A 229 -32.68 -27.06 -25.73
C GLY A 229 -32.78 -28.57 -25.53
N THR A 230 -33.76 -29.18 -26.18
CA THR A 230 -34.21 -30.56 -26.04
C THR A 230 -33.32 -31.60 -26.72
N ALA A 231 -33.18 -32.76 -26.07
CA ALA A 231 -33.11 -34.13 -26.62
C ALA A 231 -31.91 -34.56 -27.50
N ARG A 232 -31.12 -35.55 -27.03
CA ARG A 232 -31.18 -36.98 -27.42
C ARG A 232 -30.00 -37.80 -26.84
N GLN A 233 -30.27 -39.06 -26.56
CA GLN A 233 -29.33 -40.11 -26.12
C GLN A 233 -28.34 -40.50 -27.23
N ALA A 234 -27.10 -40.87 -26.87
CA ALA A 234 -26.53 -42.23 -27.05
C ALA A 234 -25.00 -42.30 -26.85
N THR A 235 -24.60 -43.24 -25.97
CA THR A 235 -23.50 -44.23 -26.10
C THR A 235 -22.02 -43.84 -26.21
N THR A 236 -21.27 -44.40 -25.24
CA THR A 236 -19.98 -45.12 -25.33
C THR A 236 -18.71 -44.39 -25.78
N GLY A 237 -17.68 -44.39 -24.91
CA GLY A 237 -16.30 -44.09 -25.31
C GLY A 237 -15.32 -44.01 -24.14
N ARG A 238 -14.62 -45.13 -23.89
CA ARG A 238 -13.52 -45.33 -22.92
C ARG A 238 -12.31 -44.40 -23.19
N PRO A 239 -11.51 -44.01 -22.17
CA PRO A 239 -10.37 -43.09 -22.33
C PRO A 239 -9.10 -43.83 -22.80
N PRO A 240 -8.17 -43.17 -23.52
CA PRO A 240 -6.81 -43.66 -23.63
C PRO A 240 -5.93 -43.07 -22.53
N ALA A 241 -5.32 -43.98 -21.80
CA ALA A 241 -4.19 -43.74 -20.93
C ALA A 241 -2.87 -43.63 -21.71
N THR A 242 -1.84 -43.21 -20.97
CA THR A 242 -0.42 -43.54 -21.12
C THR A 242 0.42 -42.74 -22.14
N LYS A 243 1.39 -41.97 -21.62
CA LYS A 243 2.83 -42.23 -21.81
C LYS A 243 3.70 -41.35 -20.89
N ARG A 244 4.17 -41.94 -19.79
CA ARG A 244 5.58 -41.93 -19.36
C ARG A 244 6.05 -43.38 -19.56
N PRO A 245 7.33 -43.69 -19.90
CA PRO A 245 8.43 -43.39 -18.97
C PRO A 245 9.87 -43.23 -19.57
N ASN A 246 10.74 -42.65 -18.72
CA ASN A 246 12.15 -43.01 -18.44
C ASN A 246 13.24 -42.93 -19.54
N PRO A 247 14.55 -43.12 -19.23
CA PRO A 247 15.28 -43.03 -17.94
C PRO A 247 16.72 -42.43 -18.02
N SER A 248 17.32 -42.18 -16.84
CA SER A 248 18.76 -42.31 -16.48
C SER A 248 19.80 -41.43 -17.22
N ALA A 249 20.96 -41.07 -16.67
CA ALA A 249 21.81 -41.65 -15.61
C ALA A 249 22.78 -40.54 -15.13
N HIS A 250 23.07 -40.43 -13.81
CA HIS A 250 24.35 -40.81 -13.16
C HIS A 250 25.53 -39.86 -13.51
N ASP A 251 26.36 -39.35 -12.59
CA ASP A 251 26.85 -39.88 -11.32
C ASP A 251 27.29 -38.75 -10.37
N THR A 252 27.17 -39.00 -9.06
CA THR A 252 28.06 -38.46 -8.01
C THR A 252 28.98 -39.61 -7.60
N PRO A 253 30.22 -39.36 -7.15
CA PRO A 253 30.38 -39.20 -5.69
C PRO A 253 31.49 -38.21 -5.27
N ALA A 254 31.32 -37.64 -4.07
CA ALA A 254 32.40 -37.11 -3.20
C ALA A 254 33.19 -38.29 -2.56
N PRO A 255 34.12 -38.16 -1.59
CA PRO A 255 34.71 -36.96 -0.95
C PRO A 255 36.25 -37.05 -0.82
N GLU A 256 36.92 -36.05 -0.20
CA GLU A 256 37.89 -36.30 0.89
C GLU A 256 38.43 -35.01 1.55
N ARG A 257 38.94 -35.19 2.77
CA ARG A 257 39.21 -34.20 3.82
C ARG A 257 40.62 -33.59 3.73
N SER A 258 40.79 -32.49 4.49
CA SER A 258 41.95 -31.68 4.94
C SER A 258 43.27 -32.44 5.26
N PRO A 259 44.41 -31.81 5.69
CA PRO A 259 44.66 -30.40 6.10
C PRO A 259 46.02 -29.77 5.68
N ALA A 260 46.16 -28.46 5.87
CA ALA A 260 47.31 -27.77 6.48
C ALA A 260 46.91 -26.32 6.80
#